data_AF-A0A925KGK7-F1
#
_entry.id   AF-A0A925KGK7-F1
#
_cell.length_a   1.000
_cell.length_b   1.000
_cell.length_c   1.000
_cell.angle_alpha   90.00
_cell.angle_beta   90.00
_cell.angle_gamma   90.00
#
_symmetry.space_group_name_H-M   'P 1'
#
loop_
_entity.id
_entity.type
_entity.pdbx_description
1 polymer ?
#
loop_
_entity_poly.entity_id
_entity_poly.type
_entity_poly.pdbx_seq_one_letter_code
_entity_poly.pdbx_strand_id
1 'polypeptide(L)' 'MVAYSDPREAGQACMIFGKATLGVSVQGQLLVNCHATVRTEAGEVRGGHVLTEDCTVGTDPVPVLITPRGGHQ' A
#
# COMPACT_ATOMS: atom_id res chain seq x y z
N MET A 1 13.52 8.87 18.02
CA MET A 1 13.39 7.50 17.48
C MET A 1 11.90 7.27 17.25
N VAL A 2 11.45 7.28 16.00
CA VAL A 2 10.08 6.86 15.67
C VAL A 2 10.18 5.35 15.47
N ALA A 3 9.75 4.58 16.46
CA ALA A 3 9.67 3.13 16.31
C ALA A 3 8.44 2.84 15.46
N TYR A 4 8.66 2.31 14.25
CA TYR A 4 7.59 1.64 13.52
C TYR A 4 7.12 0.48 14.39
N SER A 5 5.81 0.30 14.51
CA SER A 5 5.27 -0.92 15.09
C SER A 5 5.61 -2.10 14.20
N ASP A 6 5.65 -3.30 14.78
CA ASP A 6 5.70 -4.52 13.98
C ASP A 6 4.54 -4.55 12.98
N PRO A 7 4.75 -5.12 11.79
CA PRO A 7 3.67 -5.37 10.83
C PRO A 7 2.54 -6.15 11.50
N ARG A 8 1.29 -5.81 11.16
CA ARG A 8 0.11 -6.45 11.71
C ARG A 8 -0.77 -6.97 10.59
N GLU A 9 -1.07 -8.25 10.66
CA GLU A 9 -2.04 -8.89 9.76
C GLU A 9 -3.41 -8.21 9.86
N ALA A 10 -3.90 -7.73 8.72
CA ALA A 10 -5.23 -7.14 8.60
C ALA A 10 -6.30 -8.18 8.22
N GLY A 11 -5.88 -9.36 7.75
CA GLY A 11 -6.79 -10.37 7.18
C GLY A 11 -7.48 -9.86 5.92
N GLN A 12 -8.72 -10.29 5.70
CA GLN A 12 -9.55 -9.71 4.65
C GLN A 12 -9.90 -8.27 5.01
N ALA A 13 -9.58 -7.34 4.11
CA ALA A 13 -9.82 -5.93 4.34
C ALA A 13 -10.13 -5.19 3.04
N CYS A 14 -10.97 -4.17 3.14
CA CYS A 14 -11.28 -3.26 2.05
C CYS A 14 -10.55 -1.93 2.25
N MET A 15 -9.86 -1.45 1.20
CA MET A 15 -9.21 -0.14 1.25
C MET A 15 -10.27 0.97 1.22
N ILE A 16 -10.18 1.90 2.18
CA ILE A 16 -11.02 3.11 2.22
C ILE A 16 -10.35 4.19 1.37
N PHE A 17 -9.06 4.42 1.59
CA PHE A 17 -8.20 5.27 0.76
C PHE A 17 -6.74 4.89 0.94
N GLY A 18 -5.91 5.19 -0.06
CA GLY A 18 -4.48 4.97 -0.02
C GLY A 18 -3.71 6.02 -0.80
N LYS A 19 -2.44 6.21 -0.44
CA LYS A 19 -1.48 7.01 -1.19
C LYS A 19 -0.25 6.15 -1.44
N ALA A 20 0.11 6.01 -2.71
CA ALA A 20 1.29 5.27 -3.11
C ALA A 20 2.26 6.15 -3.91
N THR A 21 3.55 5.83 -3.82
CA THR A 21 4.58 6.29 -4.75
C THR A 21 5.15 5.08 -5.47
N LEU A 22 5.22 5.17 -6.79
CA LEU A 22 5.89 4.19 -7.64
C LEU A 22 7.32 4.65 -7.92
N GLY A 23 8.27 3.73 -7.77
CA GLY A 23 9.67 3.97 -8.08
C GLY A 23 10.33 2.76 -8.71
N VAL A 24 11.60 2.88 -9.05
CA VAL A 24 12.42 1.78 -9.55
C VAL A 24 13.63 1.67 -8.62
N SER A 25 13.91 0.46 -8.15
CA SER A 25 15.10 0.16 -7.35
C SER A 25 16.38 0.28 -8.18
N VAL A 26 17.54 0.29 -7.52
CA VAL A 26 18.84 0.31 -8.21
C VAL A 26 19.08 -0.94 -9.08
N GLN A 27 18.35 -2.04 -8.82
CA GLN A 27 18.35 -3.27 -9.61
C GLN A 27 17.25 -3.31 -10.69
N GLY A 28 16.58 -2.18 -10.95
CA GLY A 28 15.56 -2.08 -11.99
C GLY A 28 14.18 -2.66 -11.61
N GLN A 29 13.99 -3.13 -10.38
CA GLN A 29 12.70 -3.66 -9.91
C GLN A 29 11.72 -2.54 -9.58
N LEU A 30 10.45 -2.71 -9.93
CA LEU A 30 9.39 -1.78 -9.54
C LEU A 30 9.21 -1.79 -8.01
N LEU A 31 9.15 -0.62 -7.41
CA LEU A 31 8.90 -0.43 -5.98
C LEU A 31 7.57 0.29 -5.79
N VAL A 32 6.76 -0.19 -4.85
CA VAL A 32 5.53 0.46 -4.42
C VAL A 32 5.66 0.80 -2.94
N ASN A 33 5.71 2.09 -2.62
CA ASN A 33 5.57 2.53 -1.23
C ASN A 33 4.14 3.00 -1.04
N CYS A 34 3.34 2.26 -0.27
CA CYS A 34 1.93 2.53 -0.06
C CYS A 34 1.62 2.75 1.43
N HIS A 35 0.83 3.78 1.71
CA HIS A 35 0.16 3.95 2.99
C HIS A 35 -1.34 3.91 2.74
N ALA A 36 -2.08 3.13 3.54
CA ALA A 36 -3.50 2.97 3.37
C ALA A 36 -4.24 2.99 4.70
N THR A 37 -5.52 3.35 4.60
CA THR A 37 -6.52 3.09 5.64
C THR A 37 -7.47 2.02 5.11
N VAL A 38 -7.68 0.97 5.90
CA VAL A 38 -8.49 -0.18 5.54
C VAL A 38 -9.56 -0.44 6.59
N ARG A 39 -10.68 -1.02 6.16
CA ARG A 39 -11.68 -1.64 7.04
C ARG A 39 -11.44 -3.14 7.03
N THR A 40 -11.18 -3.73 8.20
CA THR A 40 -11.06 -5.19 8.37
C THR A 40 -12.43 -5.87 8.24
N GLU A 41 -12.42 -7.20 8.11
CA GLU A 41 -13.63 -8.02 8.17
C GLU A 41 -14.48 -7.78 9.44
N ALA A 42 -13.82 -7.61 10.60
CA ALA A 42 -14.47 -7.29 11.87
C ALA A 42 -15.06 -5.86 11.91
N GLY A 43 -14.87 -5.06 10.86
CA GLY A 43 -15.35 -3.69 10.75
C GLY A 43 -14.43 -2.64 11.38
N GLU A 44 -13.30 -3.04 11.95
CA GLU A 44 -12.32 -2.11 12.50
C GLU A 44 -11.62 -1.31 11.40
N VAL A 45 -11.41 -0.02 11.65
CA VAL A 45 -10.59 0.83 10.79
C VAL A 45 -9.14 0.78 11.28
N ARG A 46 -8.23 0.42 10.38
CA ARG A 46 -6.79 0.36 10.63
C ARG A 46 -6.06 1.16 9.57
N GLY A 47 -4.89 1.71 9.90
CA GLY A 47 -4.08 2.46 8.94
C GLY A 47 -2.59 2.35 9.21
N GLY A 48 -1.79 2.50 8.15
CA GLY A 48 -0.34 2.40 8.26
C GLY A 48 0.35 2.22 6.92
N HIS A 49 1.64 1.89 6.99
CA HIS A 49 2.40 1.43 5.83
C HIS A 49 1.93 0.03 5.43
N VAL A 50 1.73 -0.19 4.13
CA VAL A 50 1.33 -1.47 3.57
C VAL A 50 2.59 -2.14 3.02
N LEU A 51 2.90 -3.31 3.54
CA LEU A 51 3.91 -4.20 2.96
C LEU A 51 3.28 -4.86 1.73
N THR A 52 3.44 -4.22 0.58
CA THR A 52 2.76 -4.61 -0.66
C THR A 52 3.18 -5.98 -1.18
N GLU A 53 4.41 -6.41 -0.86
CA GLU A 53 4.97 -7.72 -1.15
C GLU A 53 4.27 -8.85 -0.40
N ASP A 54 3.68 -8.55 0.76
CA ASP A 54 2.96 -9.51 1.61
C ASP A 54 1.43 -9.42 1.41
N CYS A 55 0.98 -8.62 0.44
CA CYS A 55 -0.44 -8.40 0.16
C CYS A 55 -0.91 -9.17 -1.07
N THR A 56 -2.11 -9.75 -0.98
CA THR A 56 -2.84 -10.26 -2.15
C THR A 56 -3.96 -9.29 -2.50
N VAL A 57 -4.05 -8.89 -3.78
CA VAL A 57 -5.17 -8.09 -4.27
C VAL A 57 -6.37 -9.02 -4.49
N GLY A 58 -7.50 -8.73 -3.83
CA GLY A 58 -8.73 -9.49 -3.99
C GLY A 58 -9.39 -9.31 -5.37
N THR A 59 -10.53 -9.98 -5.56
CA THR A 59 -11.28 -9.93 -6.83
C THR A 59 -11.89 -8.57 -7.12
N ASP A 60 -12.17 -7.78 -6.07
CA ASP A 60 -12.67 -6.41 -6.21
C ASP A 60 -11.49 -5.45 -6.38
N PRO A 61 -11.33 -4.82 -7.56
CA PRO A 61 -10.16 -3.99 -7.84
C PRO A 61 -10.19 -2.70 -7.03
N VAL A 62 -9.01 -2.22 -6.61
CA VAL A 62 -8.84 -0.90 -6.01
C VAL A 62 -8.62 0.13 -7.13
N PRO A 63 -9.55 1.06 -7.37
CA PRO A 63 -9.34 2.10 -8.37
C PRO A 63 -8.20 3.03 -7.93
N VAL A 64 -7.25 3.26 -8.82
CA VAL A 64 -6.07 4.09 -8.56
C VAL A 64 -5.96 5.21 -9.59
N LEU A 65 -5.71 6.43 -9.12
CA LEU A 65 -5.33 7.55 -9.96
C LEU A 65 -3.81 7.69 -9.93
N ILE A 66 -3.18 7.56 -11.10
CA ILE A 66 -1.73 7.68 -11.24
C ILE A 66 -1.40 9.04 -11.84
N THR A 67 -0.59 9.82 -11.13
CA THR A 67 -0.02 11.07 -11.65
C THR A 67 1.45 10.84 -11.96
N PRO A 68 1.84 10.69 -13.24
CA PRO A 68 3.24 10.55 -13.60
C PRO A 68 3.98 11.83 -13.23
N ARG A 69 5.16 11.69 -12.62
CA ARG A 69 6.14 12.76 -12.52
C ARG A 69 7.19 12.52 -13.58
N GLY A 70 7.40 13.50 -14.47
CA GLY A 70 8.40 13.39 -15.53
C GLY A 70 9.80 13.17 -14.93
N GLY A 71 10.52 12.19 -15.45
CA GLY A 71 11.94 11.98 -15.20
C GLY A 71 12.66 11.84 -16.53
N HIS A 72 13.68 12.66 -16.77
CA HIS A 72 14.66 12.38 -17.81
C HIS A 72 15.43 11.12 -17.41
N GLN A 73 15.64 10.22 -18.38
CA GLN A 73 16.47 9.03 -18.23
C GLN A 73 17.92 9.40 -17.92
#